data_AF-R7NHC1-F1
#
_entry.id   AF-R7NHC1-F1
#
_cell.length_a   1.000
_cell.length_b   1.000
_cell.length_c   1.000
_cell.angle_alpha   90.00
_cell.angle_beta   90.00
_cell.angle_gamma   90.00
#
_symmetry.space_group_name_H-M   'P 1'
#
loop_
_entity.id
_entity.type
_entity.pdbx_description
1 polymer ?
#
loop_
_entity_poly.entity_id
_entity_poly.type
_entity_poly.pdbx_seq_one_letter_code
_entity_poly.pdbx_strand_id
1 'polypeptide(L)'
;MIYNGTGTATTGESTQISTSAYNSSYNDNAYVGYMYGSTGASSYAATHANTNNSTIKGVLDSWYQTNIANKGYGDKVSTEAGFCNDRKVYTGASWNGYGTLGYGTNATTYDLTSRFMQWSNGSSSWKSTQNPTLKCSQLSSDMFTPTGSSKGNKKLPNPVGLITADEVVYAGGKGGSNNTSYYLYTEQNYWTMSPFYFDSAGYANVFIVNSNGSFAAPSVRNAFGMRPVINLAHDVEITGSGTSSDPYIVVEN
;
A
#
# COMPACT_ATOMS: atom_id res chain seq x y z
N MET A 1 -3.90 -9.73 -8.50
CA MET A 1 -2.66 -10.10 -9.22
C MET A 1 -1.62 -9.03 -8.98
N ILE A 2 -0.40 -9.44 -8.61
CA ILE A 2 0.75 -8.53 -8.39
C ILE A 2 1.67 -8.64 -9.60
N TYR A 3 2.04 -7.51 -10.19
CA TYR A 3 2.99 -7.48 -11.28
C TYR A 3 4.40 -7.88 -10.80
N ASN A 4 5.06 -8.74 -11.57
CA ASN A 4 6.38 -9.28 -11.24
C ASN A 4 7.39 -9.11 -12.39
N GLY A 5 7.30 -8.01 -13.13
CA GLY A 5 8.20 -7.75 -14.25
C GLY A 5 7.77 -8.35 -15.57
N THR A 6 8.71 -8.35 -16.51
CA THR A 6 8.56 -8.91 -17.86
C THR A 6 9.07 -10.34 -17.99
N GLY A 7 9.51 -10.96 -16.88
CA GLY A 7 10.07 -12.31 -16.85
C GLY A 7 9.61 -13.10 -15.64
N THR A 8 10.20 -14.27 -15.43
CA THR A 8 9.86 -15.21 -14.35
C THR A 8 10.78 -15.11 -13.13
N ALA A 9 11.69 -14.12 -13.12
CA ALA A 9 12.58 -13.89 -11.99
C ALA A 9 11.77 -13.59 -10.72
N THR A 10 12.09 -14.27 -9.62
CA THR A 10 11.40 -14.08 -8.34
C THR A 10 12.10 -13.06 -7.44
N THR A 11 13.36 -12.72 -7.74
CA THR A 11 14.15 -11.71 -7.03
C THR A 11 14.82 -10.74 -8.01
N GLY A 12 15.33 -9.62 -7.47
CA GLY A 12 16.04 -8.59 -8.23
C GLY A 12 15.15 -7.46 -8.77
N GLU A 13 15.79 -6.45 -9.36
CA GLU A 13 15.14 -5.23 -9.86
C GLU A 13 14.11 -5.49 -10.97
N SER A 14 14.21 -6.62 -11.68
CA SER A 14 13.22 -6.98 -12.70
C SER A 14 11.84 -7.31 -12.13
N THR A 15 11.69 -7.52 -10.81
CA THR A 15 10.40 -7.84 -10.16
C THR A 15 9.47 -6.64 -9.96
N GLN A 16 9.92 -5.43 -10.33
CA GLN A 16 9.25 -4.15 -10.13
C GLN A 16 9.25 -3.34 -11.45
N ILE A 17 8.39 -2.32 -11.55
CA ILE A 17 8.29 -1.49 -12.76
C ILE A 17 9.37 -0.40 -12.85
N SER A 18 9.76 0.13 -11.69
CA SER A 18 10.78 1.17 -11.49
C SER A 18 10.86 1.49 -9.99
N THR A 19 11.74 2.42 -9.62
CA THR A 19 11.79 3.03 -8.29
C THR A 19 11.20 4.44 -8.29
N SER A 20 10.47 4.82 -7.24
CA SER A 20 9.96 6.18 -7.05
C SER A 20 9.84 6.54 -5.59
N ALA A 21 9.83 7.84 -5.30
CA ALA A 21 9.25 8.35 -4.07
C ALA A 21 7.76 8.00 -4.00
N TYR A 22 7.27 7.74 -2.79
CA TYR A 22 5.84 7.53 -2.55
C TYR A 22 5.08 8.85 -2.72
N ASN A 23 5.58 9.91 -2.08
CA ASN A 23 5.09 11.28 -2.23
C ASN A 23 6.25 12.26 -2.47
N SER A 24 5.96 13.38 -3.13
CA SER A 24 6.96 14.42 -3.46
C SER A 24 7.46 15.19 -2.23
N SER A 25 6.70 15.18 -1.14
CA SER A 25 7.08 15.71 0.17
C SER A 25 6.66 14.75 1.28
N TYR A 26 7.09 15.05 2.51
CA TYR A 26 6.92 14.23 3.71
C TYR A 26 6.47 15.01 4.94
N ASN A 27 6.44 16.34 4.86
CA ASN A 27 6.38 17.24 6.02
C ASN A 27 4.95 17.55 6.52
N ASP A 28 3.97 16.71 6.18
CA ASP A 28 2.58 16.85 6.59
C ASP A 28 1.90 15.46 6.64
N ASN A 29 0.93 15.29 7.54
CA ASN A 29 0.07 14.09 7.63
C ASN A 29 -0.61 13.75 6.29
N ALA A 30 -0.88 14.75 5.45
CA ALA A 30 -1.43 14.56 4.11
C ALA A 30 -0.63 13.51 3.32
N TYR A 31 0.69 13.47 3.47
CA TYR A 31 1.55 12.58 2.69
C TYR A 31 1.62 11.13 3.19
N VAL A 32 0.95 10.78 4.29
CA VAL A 32 0.89 9.41 4.81
C VAL A 32 -0.22 8.61 4.11
N GLY A 33 -0.19 8.52 2.77
CA GLY A 33 -1.27 7.85 2.03
C GLY A 33 -1.19 7.91 0.51
N TYR A 34 -1.92 6.99 -0.14
CA TYR A 34 -1.93 6.77 -1.59
C TYR A 34 -2.47 7.95 -2.40
N MET A 35 -3.42 8.68 -1.83
CA MET A 35 -3.87 10.00 -2.29
C MET A 35 -3.95 10.91 -1.07
N TYR A 36 -4.06 12.22 -1.27
CA TYR A 36 -4.08 13.16 -0.16
C TYR A 36 -5.01 14.34 -0.41
N GLY A 37 -5.36 15.05 0.65
CA GLY A 37 -6.17 16.28 0.60
C GLY A 37 -5.27 17.52 0.64
N SER A 38 -5.58 18.47 1.51
CA SER A 38 -4.83 19.72 1.67
C SER A 38 -3.69 19.56 2.68
N THR A 39 -2.51 20.08 2.35
CA THR A 39 -1.41 20.28 3.29
C THR A 39 -1.66 21.51 4.16
N GLY A 40 -1.12 21.54 5.38
CA GLY A 40 -1.35 22.63 6.34
C GLY A 40 -2.80 22.70 6.83
N ALA A 41 -3.57 21.64 6.64
CA ALA A 41 -4.95 21.56 7.08
C ALA A 41 -5.05 21.47 8.61
N SER A 42 -6.12 22.05 9.16
CA SER A 42 -6.46 22.00 10.58
C SER A 42 -7.52 20.95 10.93
N SER A 43 -7.82 20.03 9.99
CA SER A 43 -8.75 18.93 10.22
C SER A 43 -8.35 17.66 9.49
N TYR A 44 -8.72 16.51 10.07
CA TYR A 44 -8.50 15.19 9.49
C TYR A 44 -9.18 15.05 8.13
N ALA A 45 -10.45 15.49 8.03
CA ALA A 45 -11.22 15.39 6.79
C ALA A 45 -10.57 16.15 5.63
N ALA A 46 -10.06 17.37 5.86
CA ALA A 46 -9.38 18.14 4.83
C ALA A 46 -8.02 17.53 4.44
N THR A 47 -7.29 16.96 5.41
CA THR A 47 -6.00 16.28 5.18
C THR A 47 -6.16 15.02 4.31
N HIS A 48 -7.26 14.29 4.47
CA HIS A 48 -7.51 12.99 3.83
C HIS A 48 -8.61 13.03 2.76
N ALA A 49 -8.90 14.20 2.18
CA ALA A 49 -9.98 14.39 1.20
C ALA A 49 -9.77 13.68 -0.16
N ASN A 50 -8.55 13.18 -0.44
CA ASN A 50 -8.20 12.50 -1.69
C ASN A 50 -8.51 13.32 -2.96
N THR A 51 -8.11 14.58 -2.93
CA THR A 51 -8.21 15.51 -4.06
C THR A 51 -6.92 15.57 -4.88
N ASN A 52 -5.80 15.09 -4.32
CA ASN A 52 -4.48 15.08 -4.94
C ASN A 52 -3.93 13.65 -5.01
N ASN A 53 -3.25 13.34 -6.12
CA ASN A 53 -2.56 12.06 -6.32
C ASN A 53 -1.18 12.09 -5.67
N SER A 54 -0.78 10.98 -5.05
CA SER A 54 0.62 10.78 -4.67
C SER A 54 1.52 10.62 -5.92
N THR A 55 2.83 10.80 -5.73
CA THR A 55 3.82 10.57 -6.80
C THR A 55 3.75 9.14 -7.32
N ILE A 56 3.68 8.16 -6.41
CA ILE A 56 3.59 6.74 -6.78
C ILE A 56 2.32 6.42 -7.56
N LYS A 57 1.17 7.02 -7.20
CA LYS A 57 -0.08 6.80 -7.92
C LYS A 57 0.04 7.23 -9.38
N GLY A 58 0.71 8.36 -9.66
CA GLY A 58 0.93 8.80 -11.04
C GLY A 58 1.74 7.80 -11.89
N VAL A 59 2.74 7.13 -11.28
CA VAL A 59 3.52 6.08 -11.95
C VAL A 59 2.66 4.85 -12.20
N LEU A 60 1.87 4.41 -11.21
CA LEU A 60 0.97 3.26 -11.35
C LEU A 60 -0.13 3.51 -12.38
N ASP A 61 -0.72 4.71 -12.38
CA ASP A 61 -1.73 5.11 -13.37
C ASP A 61 -1.16 5.04 -14.80
N SER A 62 0.08 5.51 -14.99
CA SER A 62 0.78 5.44 -16.29
C SER A 62 1.03 3.98 -16.70
N TRP A 63 1.51 3.15 -15.76
CA TRP A 63 1.72 1.72 -16.01
C TRP A 63 0.42 1.01 -16.41
N TYR A 64 -0.69 1.29 -15.71
CA TYR A 64 -1.99 0.69 -16.00
C TYR A 64 -2.47 1.10 -17.40
N GLN A 65 -2.38 2.39 -17.74
CA GLN A 65 -2.77 2.86 -19.07
C GLN A 65 -2.01 2.13 -20.18
N THR A 66 -0.69 2.04 -20.06
CA THR A 66 0.17 1.41 -21.07
C THR A 66 -0.01 -0.10 -21.16
N ASN A 67 -0.12 -0.80 -20.03
CA ASN A 67 -0.01 -2.26 -19.99
C ASN A 67 -1.36 -2.98 -19.91
N ILE A 68 -2.42 -2.28 -19.51
CA ILE A 68 -3.75 -2.87 -19.36
C ILE A 68 -4.72 -2.19 -20.34
N ALA A 69 -4.98 -0.89 -20.16
CA ALA A 69 -6.03 -0.21 -20.91
C ALA A 69 -5.71 -0.13 -22.42
N ASN A 70 -4.53 0.33 -22.80
CA ASN A 70 -4.11 0.46 -24.20
C ASN A 70 -3.96 -0.89 -24.91
N LYS A 71 -3.82 -1.98 -24.15
CA LYS A 71 -3.77 -3.34 -24.68
C LYS A 71 -5.15 -4.01 -24.74
N GLY A 72 -6.21 -3.32 -24.33
CA GLY A 72 -7.57 -3.84 -24.39
C GLY A 72 -7.96 -4.77 -23.23
N TYR A 73 -7.12 -4.93 -22.20
CA TYR A 73 -7.37 -5.84 -21.07
C TYR A 73 -8.24 -5.24 -19.96
N GLY A 74 -8.87 -4.08 -20.19
CA GLY A 74 -9.66 -3.40 -19.17
C GLY A 74 -10.88 -4.19 -18.70
N ASP A 75 -11.43 -5.05 -19.57
CA ASP A 75 -12.53 -5.97 -19.27
C ASP A 75 -12.13 -7.11 -18.31
N LYS A 76 -10.83 -7.42 -18.22
CA LYS A 76 -10.28 -8.43 -17.28
C LYS A 76 -10.07 -7.88 -15.87
N VAL A 77 -10.28 -6.58 -15.66
CA VAL A 77 -10.05 -5.91 -14.38
C VAL A 77 -11.37 -5.66 -13.67
N SER A 78 -11.40 -5.91 -12.36
CA SER A 78 -12.59 -5.72 -11.55
C SER A 78 -13.06 -4.27 -11.57
N THR A 79 -14.36 -4.08 -11.78
CA THR A 79 -15.04 -2.78 -11.66
C THR A 79 -15.49 -2.47 -10.23
N GLU A 80 -15.32 -3.42 -9.30
CA GLU A 80 -15.84 -3.32 -7.93
C GLU A 80 -14.78 -3.51 -6.84
N ALA A 81 -13.78 -4.37 -7.06
CA ALA A 81 -12.74 -4.60 -6.06
C ALA A 81 -11.80 -3.40 -5.96
N GLY A 82 -11.41 -3.06 -4.73
CA GLY A 82 -10.59 -1.89 -4.43
C GLY A 82 -9.33 -2.23 -3.65
N PHE A 83 -8.63 -1.17 -3.22
CA PHE A 83 -7.41 -1.25 -2.42
C PHE A 83 -7.58 -0.39 -1.17
N CYS A 84 -7.18 -0.92 -0.01
CA CYS A 84 -7.41 -0.25 1.26
C CYS A 84 -6.14 0.45 1.76
N ASN A 85 -6.20 1.79 1.86
CA ASN A 85 -5.14 2.59 2.50
C ASN A 85 -5.38 2.75 4.01
N ASP A 86 -6.58 2.52 4.53
CA ASP A 86 -6.98 2.52 5.96
C ASP A 86 -6.28 3.55 6.87
N ARG A 87 -6.39 4.86 6.57
CA ARG A 87 -5.74 5.92 7.37
C ARG A 87 -6.49 6.29 8.64
N LYS A 88 -7.22 5.35 9.23
CA LYS A 88 -7.81 5.54 10.54
C LYS A 88 -6.70 5.85 11.56
N VAL A 89 -6.86 6.92 12.33
CA VAL A 89 -5.92 7.25 13.41
C VAL A 89 -6.03 6.21 14.53
N TYR A 90 -4.90 5.84 15.11
CA TYR A 90 -4.87 4.98 16.29
C TYR A 90 -5.29 5.78 17.52
N THR A 91 -6.28 5.28 18.27
CA THR A 91 -6.80 5.93 19.49
C THR A 91 -6.53 5.15 20.77
N GLY A 92 -5.72 4.08 20.71
CA GLY A 92 -5.34 3.31 21.89
C GLY A 92 -4.24 3.99 22.70
N ALA A 93 -3.45 3.22 23.46
CA ALA A 93 -2.32 3.76 24.23
C ALA A 93 -1.29 4.37 23.26
N SER A 94 -1.42 5.67 23.00
CA SER A 94 -0.59 6.39 22.04
C SER A 94 0.87 6.27 22.43
N TRP A 95 1.73 6.09 21.43
CA TRP A 95 3.16 6.23 21.62
C TRP A 95 3.43 7.61 22.23
N ASN A 96 4.37 7.70 23.15
CA ASN A 96 4.63 8.98 23.83
C ASN A 96 4.95 10.06 22.77
N GLY A 97 4.25 11.20 22.83
CA GLY A 97 4.37 12.29 21.86
C GLY A 97 3.50 12.15 20.61
N TYR A 98 2.67 11.11 20.48
CA TYR A 98 1.75 10.92 19.36
C TYR A 98 0.31 11.20 19.77
N GLY A 99 -0.39 12.00 18.96
CA GLY A 99 -1.79 12.34 19.12
C GLY A 99 -2.71 11.57 18.16
N THR A 100 -4.00 11.91 18.22
CA THR A 100 -5.07 11.30 17.42
C THR A 100 -5.64 12.26 16.38
N LEU A 101 -4.87 13.29 15.99
CA LEU A 101 -5.36 14.39 15.16
C LEU A 101 -5.31 14.05 13.67
N GLY A 102 -4.20 13.49 13.18
CA GLY A 102 -4.06 13.10 11.77
C GLY A 102 -4.18 14.26 10.78
N TYR A 103 -3.70 15.44 11.13
CA TYR A 103 -3.65 16.60 10.22
C TYR A 103 -2.45 17.50 10.52
N GLY A 104 -2.05 18.27 9.51
CA GLY A 104 -0.91 19.19 9.60
C GLY A 104 0.37 18.47 10.03
N THR A 105 1.09 19.06 10.97
CA THR A 105 2.34 18.51 11.51
C THR A 105 2.16 17.82 12.86
N ASN A 106 0.94 17.40 13.20
CA ASN A 106 0.71 16.68 14.46
C ASN A 106 1.23 15.26 14.35
N ALA A 107 2.17 14.88 15.22
CA ALA A 107 2.63 13.49 15.32
C ALA A 107 1.40 12.56 15.50
N THR A 108 1.24 11.60 14.59
CA THR A 108 0.04 10.76 14.49
C THR A 108 0.43 9.35 14.08
N THR A 109 -0.04 8.36 14.82
CA THR A 109 0.06 6.94 14.44
C THR A 109 -1.24 6.48 13.81
N TYR A 110 -1.15 5.72 12.72
CA TYR A 110 -2.32 5.12 12.07
C TYR A 110 -2.60 3.72 12.63
N ASP A 111 -3.88 3.33 12.67
CA ASP A 111 -4.38 2.13 13.36
C ASP A 111 -3.73 0.83 12.85
N LEU A 112 -3.33 0.81 11.57
CA LEU A 112 -2.64 -0.30 10.94
C LEU A 112 -1.33 -0.63 11.68
N THR A 113 -0.61 0.37 12.17
CA THR A 113 0.61 0.19 12.99
C THR A 113 0.34 -0.65 14.24
N SER A 114 -0.84 -0.49 14.85
CA SER A 114 -1.22 -1.24 16.06
C SER A 114 -1.42 -2.73 15.80
N ARG A 115 -1.61 -3.16 14.54
CA ARG A 115 -1.73 -4.58 14.17
C ARG A 115 -0.39 -5.31 14.32
N PHE A 116 0.71 -4.59 14.15
CA PHE A 116 2.05 -5.17 14.04
C PHE A 116 3.02 -4.72 15.14
N MET A 117 2.78 -3.56 15.73
CA MET A 117 3.64 -2.96 16.75
C MET A 117 2.93 -2.76 18.07
N GLN A 118 3.73 -2.71 19.13
CA GLN A 118 3.32 -2.39 20.49
C GLN A 118 4.23 -1.30 21.06
N TRP A 119 3.73 -0.60 22.07
CA TRP A 119 4.51 0.34 22.85
C TRP A 119 4.66 -0.21 24.27
N SER A 120 5.90 -0.32 24.74
CA SER A 120 6.20 -0.79 26.09
C SER A 120 7.49 -0.14 26.57
N ASN A 121 7.54 0.20 27.86
CA ASN A 121 8.74 0.75 28.52
C ASN A 121 9.36 1.96 27.78
N GLY A 122 8.52 2.85 27.24
CA GLY A 122 8.98 4.06 26.57
C GLY A 122 9.57 3.85 25.17
N SER A 123 9.36 2.67 24.55
CA SER A 123 9.85 2.37 23.20
C SER A 123 8.81 1.59 22.38
N SER A 124 8.87 1.75 21.06
CA SER A 124 8.09 0.96 20.13
C SER A 124 8.84 -0.32 19.76
N SER A 125 8.12 -1.44 19.67
CA SER A 125 8.67 -2.72 19.23
C SER A 125 7.67 -3.48 18.37
N TRP A 126 8.15 -4.42 17.56
CA TRP A 126 7.29 -5.34 16.84
C TRP A 126 6.64 -6.33 17.81
N LYS A 127 5.38 -6.68 17.55
CA LYS A 127 4.67 -7.73 18.30
C LYS A 127 5.21 -9.11 17.91
N SER A 128 5.29 -10.01 18.89
CA SER A 128 5.59 -11.43 18.65
C SER A 128 4.54 -12.09 17.75
N THR A 129 3.27 -11.73 17.95
CA THR A 129 2.12 -12.10 17.12
C THR A 129 1.53 -10.85 16.48
N GLN A 130 1.60 -10.81 15.15
CA GLN A 130 1.03 -9.75 14.32
C GLN A 130 -0.39 -10.13 13.91
N ASN A 131 -1.33 -9.19 13.96
CA ASN A 131 -2.76 -9.45 13.80
C ASN A 131 -3.30 -8.73 12.55
N PRO A 132 -2.92 -9.19 11.33
CA PRO A 132 -3.39 -8.57 10.11
C PRO A 132 -4.90 -8.77 9.92
N THR A 133 -5.50 -7.93 9.08
CA THR A 133 -6.90 -8.06 8.67
C THR A 133 -7.09 -7.64 7.21
N LEU A 134 -7.95 -8.36 6.49
CA LEU A 134 -8.39 -7.98 5.14
C LEU A 134 -9.54 -6.95 5.16
N LYS A 135 -9.99 -6.51 6.35
CA LYS A 135 -11.07 -5.54 6.49
C LYS A 135 -10.52 -4.11 6.37
N CYS A 136 -11.19 -3.30 5.58
CA CYS A 136 -10.94 -1.86 5.49
C CYS A 136 -11.89 -1.11 6.42
N SER A 137 -11.35 -0.42 7.42
CA SER A 137 -12.20 0.25 8.42
C SER A 137 -12.76 1.59 7.93
N GLN A 138 -12.14 2.19 6.91
CA GLN A 138 -12.47 3.51 6.36
C GLN A 138 -13.03 3.38 4.94
N LEU A 139 -14.22 2.79 4.78
CA LEU A 139 -14.78 2.46 3.47
C LEU A 139 -15.04 3.69 2.57
N SER A 140 -15.56 4.79 3.12
CA SER A 140 -15.92 5.97 2.31
C SER A 140 -14.71 6.84 1.92
N SER A 141 -13.62 6.80 2.69
CA SER A 141 -12.43 7.63 2.45
C SER A 141 -11.26 6.83 1.88
N ASP A 142 -10.98 5.61 2.35
CA ASP A 142 -9.72 4.91 2.08
C ASP A 142 -9.86 3.53 1.45
N MET A 143 -11.08 3.08 1.15
CA MET A 143 -11.29 2.00 0.19
C MET A 143 -11.31 2.60 -1.22
N PHE A 144 -10.15 2.56 -1.88
CA PHE A 144 -9.98 3.08 -3.23
C PHE A 144 -10.55 2.09 -4.25
N THR A 145 -11.62 2.48 -4.92
CA THR A 145 -12.35 1.65 -5.89
C THR A 145 -12.44 2.32 -7.25
N PRO A 146 -12.72 1.55 -8.32
CA PRO A 146 -13.00 2.09 -9.64
C PRO A 146 -14.09 3.16 -9.62
N THR A 147 -14.01 4.16 -10.50
CA THR A 147 -15.00 5.27 -10.57
C THR A 147 -16.45 4.78 -10.70
N GLY A 148 -16.66 3.67 -11.42
CA GLY A 148 -17.98 3.06 -11.61
C GLY A 148 -18.47 2.16 -10.48
N SER A 149 -17.65 1.91 -9.45
CA SER A 149 -17.98 0.95 -8.40
C SER A 149 -19.20 1.36 -7.59
N SER A 150 -19.94 0.36 -7.10
CA SER A 150 -21.03 0.51 -6.13
C SER A 150 -20.55 0.91 -4.72
N LYS A 151 -19.27 0.73 -4.39
CA LYS A 151 -18.71 0.87 -3.03
C LYS A 151 -17.41 1.66 -3.02
N GLY A 152 -16.88 1.93 -1.82
CA GLY A 152 -15.62 2.65 -1.64
C GLY A 152 -15.72 4.14 -1.99
N ASN A 153 -14.57 4.76 -2.18
CA ASN A 153 -14.44 6.20 -2.45
C ASN A 153 -14.49 6.56 -3.95
N LYS A 154 -14.45 5.56 -4.85
CA LYS A 154 -14.56 5.72 -6.31
C LYS A 154 -13.49 6.64 -6.93
N LYS A 155 -12.30 6.72 -6.32
CA LYS A 155 -11.20 7.61 -6.75
C LYS A 155 -10.20 6.98 -7.73
N LEU A 156 -10.46 5.77 -8.24
CA LEU A 156 -9.57 5.09 -9.18
C LEU A 156 -10.13 5.12 -10.61
N PRO A 157 -9.78 6.12 -11.44
CA PRO A 157 -10.06 6.04 -12.88
C PRO A 157 -9.28 4.90 -13.53
N ASN A 158 -8.08 4.59 -13.02
CA ASN A 158 -7.28 3.41 -13.34
C ASN A 158 -7.28 2.47 -12.11
N PRO A 159 -7.95 1.31 -12.18
CA PRO A 159 -8.05 0.33 -11.08
C PRO A 159 -6.73 -0.40 -10.70
N VAL A 160 -5.74 0.37 -10.26
CA VAL A 160 -4.42 -0.11 -9.84
C VAL A 160 -4.06 0.42 -8.46
N GLY A 161 -3.40 -0.43 -7.67
CA GLY A 161 -2.89 -0.10 -6.34
C GLY A 161 -1.58 -0.81 -6.04
N LEU A 162 -1.29 -0.96 -4.75
CA LEU A 162 -0.14 -1.68 -4.23
C LEU A 162 -0.64 -2.73 -3.22
N ILE A 163 0.21 -3.71 -2.93
CA ILE A 163 -0.04 -4.66 -1.86
C ILE A 163 -0.10 -3.93 -0.51
N THR A 164 -0.95 -4.37 0.41
CA THR A 164 -1.03 -3.85 1.78
C THR A 164 -0.07 -4.58 2.71
N ALA A 165 0.33 -3.94 3.81
CA ALA A 165 1.15 -4.58 4.83
C ALA A 165 0.43 -5.78 5.48
N ASP A 166 -0.91 -5.73 5.64
CA ASP A 166 -1.70 -6.89 6.11
C ASP A 166 -1.57 -8.09 5.17
N GLU A 167 -1.69 -7.89 3.85
CA GLU A 167 -1.51 -8.95 2.85
C GLU A 167 -0.08 -9.50 2.86
N VAL A 168 0.92 -8.64 3.08
CA VAL A 168 2.31 -9.08 3.21
C VAL A 168 2.49 -9.97 4.45
N VAL A 169 1.85 -9.64 5.59
CA VAL A 169 1.89 -10.50 6.79
C VAL A 169 1.19 -11.83 6.54
N TYR A 170 0.03 -11.83 5.88
CA TYR A 170 -0.65 -13.07 5.51
C TYR A 170 0.20 -13.95 4.58
N ALA A 171 1.00 -13.34 3.69
CA ALA A 171 1.91 -14.06 2.82
C ALA A 171 3.16 -14.61 3.54
N GLY A 172 3.39 -14.27 4.82
CA GLY A 172 4.51 -14.76 5.63
C GLY A 172 5.55 -13.71 5.99
N GLY A 173 5.42 -12.46 5.53
CA GLY A 173 6.26 -11.36 6.00
C GLY A 173 6.02 -11.08 7.49
N LYS A 174 7.06 -10.66 8.22
CA LYS A 174 6.92 -10.38 9.66
C LYS A 174 7.79 -9.21 10.08
N GLY A 175 7.21 -8.27 10.82
CA GLY A 175 7.98 -7.14 11.36
C GLY A 175 8.93 -7.62 12.45
N GLY A 176 10.17 -7.11 12.45
CA GLY A 176 11.20 -7.47 13.43
C GLY A 176 11.83 -8.84 13.21
N SER A 177 11.57 -9.51 12.09
CA SER A 177 12.23 -10.77 11.72
C SER A 177 12.44 -10.82 10.21
N ASN A 178 13.59 -11.33 9.77
CA ASN A 178 13.81 -11.58 8.36
C ASN A 178 13.09 -12.86 7.96
N ASN A 179 12.46 -12.84 6.78
CA ASN A 179 11.93 -14.04 6.16
C ASN A 179 12.23 -13.96 4.67
N THR A 180 13.11 -14.82 4.16
CA THR A 180 13.50 -14.82 2.75
C THR A 180 12.86 -15.97 1.96
N SER A 181 11.96 -16.74 2.57
CA SER A 181 11.36 -17.94 1.98
C SER A 181 9.91 -17.76 1.53
N TYR A 182 9.38 -16.53 1.56
CA TYR A 182 7.98 -16.25 1.24
C TYR A 182 7.83 -15.57 -0.12
N TYR A 183 6.66 -15.75 -0.75
CA TYR A 183 6.42 -15.37 -2.15
C TYR A 183 6.69 -13.89 -2.46
N LEU A 184 6.49 -12.99 -1.49
CA LEU A 184 6.67 -11.57 -1.69
C LEU A 184 8.12 -11.10 -1.47
N TYR A 185 9.01 -11.98 -1.03
CA TYR A 185 10.45 -11.69 -0.95
C TYR A 185 11.06 -11.57 -2.35
N THR A 186 11.62 -10.40 -2.67
CA THR A 186 12.23 -10.14 -3.99
C THR A 186 13.69 -9.67 -3.92
N GLU A 187 14.33 -9.69 -2.75
CA GLU A 187 15.63 -9.04 -2.52
C GLU A 187 15.63 -7.52 -2.79
N GLN A 188 14.46 -6.89 -2.95
CA GLN A 188 14.32 -5.45 -3.19
C GLN A 188 13.53 -4.78 -2.07
N ASN A 189 13.80 -3.49 -1.86
CA ASN A 189 12.93 -2.64 -1.07
C ASN A 189 11.79 -2.14 -1.96
N TYR A 190 10.53 -2.37 -1.58
CA TYR A 190 9.39 -1.87 -2.36
C TYR A 190 8.22 -1.42 -1.50
N TRP A 191 7.47 -0.45 -2.03
CA TRP A 191 6.35 0.18 -1.34
C TRP A 191 5.14 -0.73 -1.19
N THR A 192 4.50 -0.64 -0.02
CA THR A 192 3.12 -1.10 0.18
C THR A 192 2.16 0.09 0.12
N MET A 193 0.85 -0.17 0.07
CA MET A 193 -0.16 0.87 0.19
C MET A 193 -0.40 1.34 1.64
N SER A 194 0.18 0.67 2.64
CA SER A 194 -0.25 0.83 4.03
C SER A 194 0.45 2.00 4.74
N PRO A 195 -0.30 2.88 5.42
CA PRO A 195 0.23 3.99 6.21
C PRO A 195 0.89 3.48 7.48
N PHE A 196 1.76 4.30 8.06
CA PHE A 196 2.40 3.97 9.33
C PHE A 196 2.25 5.07 10.39
N TYR A 197 2.99 6.16 10.27
CA TYR A 197 2.85 7.33 11.14
C TYR A 197 3.38 8.60 10.47
N PHE A 198 2.90 9.74 10.96
CA PHE A 198 3.58 11.01 10.86
C PHE A 198 4.33 11.25 12.18
N ASP A 199 5.64 11.49 12.11
CA ASP A 199 6.48 11.50 13.30
C ASP A 199 6.67 12.87 13.94
N SER A 200 7.17 12.87 15.18
CA SER A 200 7.45 14.11 15.91
C SER A 200 8.60 14.93 15.33
N ALA A 201 9.42 14.35 14.44
CA ALA A 201 10.45 15.04 13.68
C ALA A 201 9.92 15.61 12.34
N GLY A 202 8.65 15.38 12.03
CA GLY A 202 7.98 15.91 10.84
C GLY A 202 8.02 15.01 9.61
N TYR A 203 8.20 13.69 9.75
CA TYR A 203 8.25 12.75 8.62
C TYR A 203 6.98 11.91 8.50
N ALA A 204 6.38 11.94 7.31
CA ALA A 204 5.38 10.98 6.85
C ALA A 204 6.05 9.67 6.45
N ASN A 205 5.56 8.55 6.98
CA ASN A 205 6.09 7.21 6.75
C ASN A 205 4.98 6.24 6.33
N VAL A 206 5.29 5.35 5.39
CA VAL A 206 4.42 4.25 4.94
C VAL A 206 5.22 2.96 4.94
N PHE A 207 4.55 1.81 5.03
CA PHE A 207 5.22 0.52 5.10
C PHE A 207 5.90 0.14 3.78
N ILE A 208 7.04 -0.54 3.89
CA ILE A 208 7.72 -1.26 2.81
C ILE A 208 7.94 -2.72 3.18
N VAL A 209 8.16 -3.52 2.15
CA VAL A 209 8.91 -4.77 2.29
C VAL A 209 10.38 -4.45 2.03
N ASN A 210 11.25 -4.89 2.94
CA ASN A 210 12.70 -4.75 2.81
C ASN A 210 13.31 -5.84 1.93
N SER A 211 14.51 -5.58 1.40
CA SER A 211 15.33 -6.55 0.67
C SER A 211 15.77 -7.78 1.48
N ASN A 212 15.59 -7.76 2.81
CA ASN A 212 15.78 -8.91 3.70
C ASN A 212 14.46 -9.63 4.07
N GLY A 213 13.35 -9.21 3.47
CA GLY A 213 12.02 -9.78 3.65
C GLY A 213 11.25 -9.33 4.91
N SER A 214 11.85 -8.48 5.75
CA SER A 214 11.16 -7.86 6.90
C SER A 214 10.33 -6.63 6.47
N PHE A 215 9.59 -6.04 7.42
CA PHE A 215 8.98 -4.72 7.24
C PHE A 215 9.85 -3.59 7.78
N ALA A 216 9.76 -2.44 7.10
CA ALA A 216 10.17 -1.15 7.64
C ALA A 216 9.14 -0.09 7.25
N ALA A 217 9.35 1.11 7.76
CA ALA A 217 8.54 2.26 7.38
C ALA A 217 9.41 3.50 7.23
N PRO A 218 10.05 3.65 6.08
CA PRO A 218 10.85 4.81 5.75
C PRO A 218 9.99 6.01 5.37
N SER A 219 10.63 7.18 5.30
CA SER A 219 9.98 8.39 4.82
C SER A 219 9.50 8.23 3.39
N VAL A 220 8.30 8.73 3.11
CA VAL A 220 7.65 8.71 1.79
C VAL A 220 8.44 9.42 0.67
N ARG A 221 9.46 10.21 1.01
CA ARG A 221 10.34 10.89 0.04
C ARG A 221 11.48 9.99 -0.48
N ASN A 222 11.76 8.86 0.17
CA ASN A 222 12.78 7.92 -0.29
C ASN A 222 12.35 7.21 -1.57
N ALA A 223 13.29 6.76 -2.41
CA ALA A 223 12.95 6.02 -3.62
C ALA A 223 13.05 4.51 -3.40
N PHE A 224 11.95 3.78 -3.60
CA PHE A 224 11.90 2.32 -3.54
C PHE A 224 11.09 1.74 -4.70
N GLY A 225 11.20 0.43 -4.88
CA GLY A 225 10.51 -0.32 -5.91
C GLY A 225 8.99 -0.21 -5.84
N MET A 226 8.35 -0.40 -7.00
CA MET A 226 6.90 -0.38 -7.14
C MET A 226 6.44 -1.64 -7.86
N ARG A 227 5.47 -2.33 -7.25
CA ARG A 227 4.88 -3.55 -7.79
C ARG A 227 3.37 -3.33 -7.92
N PRO A 228 2.89 -2.92 -9.12
CA PRO A 228 1.47 -2.71 -9.36
C PRO A 228 0.63 -3.92 -8.98
N VAL A 229 -0.53 -3.67 -8.39
CA VAL A 229 -1.53 -4.69 -8.11
C VAL A 229 -2.81 -4.31 -8.82
N ILE A 230 -3.40 -5.29 -9.52
CA ILE A 230 -4.74 -5.19 -10.11
C ILE A 230 -5.63 -6.29 -9.56
N ASN A 231 -6.92 -6.01 -9.42
CA ASN A 231 -7.92 -7.00 -9.07
C ASN A 231 -8.55 -7.54 -10.36
N LEU A 232 -8.60 -8.85 -10.54
CA LEU A 232 -9.21 -9.46 -11.73
C LEU A 232 -10.75 -9.38 -11.62
N ALA A 233 -11.43 -9.26 -12.76
CA ALA A 233 -12.87 -9.43 -12.81
C ALA A 233 -13.26 -10.87 -12.41
N HIS A 234 -14.46 -11.03 -11.85
CA HIS A 234 -14.90 -12.28 -11.22
C HIS A 234 -15.11 -13.45 -12.20
N ASP A 235 -15.30 -13.12 -13.47
CA ASP A 235 -15.65 -13.98 -14.60
C ASP A 235 -14.46 -14.17 -15.55
N VAL A 236 -13.26 -13.76 -15.12
CA VAL A 236 -12.03 -14.05 -15.85
C VAL A 236 -11.75 -15.55 -15.78
N GLU A 237 -11.60 -16.17 -16.95
CA GLU A 237 -11.10 -17.53 -17.05
C GLU A 237 -9.57 -17.54 -16.90
N ILE A 238 -9.08 -18.49 -16.09
CA ILE A 238 -7.67 -18.65 -15.76
C ILE A 238 -7.27 -20.11 -16.02
N THR A 239 -6.13 -20.30 -16.67
CA THR A 239 -5.47 -21.60 -16.82
C THR A 239 -4.19 -21.67 -15.99
N GLY A 240 -3.60 -22.85 -15.88
CA GLY A 240 -2.43 -23.12 -15.06
C GLY A 240 -2.75 -23.44 -13.60
N SER A 241 -1.77 -23.97 -12.88
CA SER A 241 -1.89 -24.41 -11.48
C SER A 241 -1.46 -23.35 -10.46
N GLY A 242 -0.83 -22.26 -10.91
CA GLY A 242 -0.30 -21.22 -10.04
C GLY A 242 1.07 -21.54 -9.45
N THR A 243 1.75 -22.58 -9.95
CA THR A 243 3.13 -22.90 -9.57
C THR A 243 4.12 -22.07 -10.38
N SER A 244 5.38 -22.00 -9.96
CA SER A 244 6.41 -21.26 -10.70
C SER A 244 6.67 -21.83 -12.11
N SER A 245 6.48 -23.14 -12.30
CA SER A 245 6.58 -23.82 -13.59
C SER A 245 5.31 -23.78 -14.44
N ASP A 246 4.17 -23.46 -13.84
CA ASP A 246 2.85 -23.44 -14.48
C ASP A 246 2.00 -22.32 -13.84
N PRO A 247 2.34 -21.05 -14.16
CA PRO A 247 1.71 -19.88 -13.55
C PRO A 247 0.27 -19.71 -14.05
N TYR A 248 -0.52 -18.96 -13.29
CA TYR A 248 -1.86 -18.58 -13.74
C TYR A 248 -1.80 -17.67 -14.97
N ILE A 249 -2.54 -18.05 -16.02
CA ILE A 249 -2.65 -17.31 -17.28
C ILE A 249 -4.11 -16.93 -17.51
N VAL A 250 -4.37 -15.64 -17.73
CA VAL A 250 -5.69 -15.15 -18.13
C VAL A 250 -5.95 -15.54 -19.59
N VAL A 251 -7.10 -16.17 -19.85
CA VAL A 251 -7.49 -16.54 -21.22
C VAL A 251 -7.92 -15.29 -21.99
N GLU A 252 -7.29 -15.08 -23.14
CA GLU A 252 -7.69 -14.06 -24.12
C GLU A 252 -8.73 -14.69 -25.06
N ASN A 253 -9.88 -14.03 -25.20
CA ASN A 253 -10.97 -14.44 -26.10
C ASN A 253 -10.86 -13.71 -27.43
#